data_AF-A0A6N7PKV0-F1
#
_entry.id   AF-A0A6N7PKV0-F1
#
_cell.length_a   1.000
_cell.length_b   1.000
_cell.length_c   1.000
_cell.angle_alpha   90.00
_cell.angle_beta   90.00
_cell.angle_gamma   90.00
#
_symmetry.space_group_name_H-M   'P 1'
#
loop_
_entity.id
_entity.type
_entity.pdbx_description
1 polymer ?
#
loop_
_entity_poly.entity_id
_entity_poly.type
_entity_poly.pdbx_seq_one_letter_code
_entity_poly.pdbx_strand_id
1 'polypeptide(L)'
;MSAEVNETRTALDELDHELLDLVARRRALVSALFVKKRALGLPLVDPVREAELLAERRAYAERLGVPAELAGAIFRAILEDSHTRA
;
A
#
# COMPACT_ATOMS: atom_id res chain seq x y z
N MET A 1 16.88 27.25 -12.33
CA MET A 1 17.19 25.95 -11.70
C MET A 1 18.07 25.16 -12.66
N SER A 2 19.02 24.38 -12.16
CA SER A 2 19.94 23.60 -13.00
C SER A 2 19.21 22.46 -13.74
N ALA A 3 19.68 22.10 -14.93
CA ALA A 3 19.09 21.03 -15.74
C ALA A 3 19.08 19.66 -15.01
N GLU A 4 20.14 19.35 -14.28
CA GLU A 4 20.30 18.12 -13.48
C GLU A 4 19.23 17.95 -12.39
N VAL A 5 18.82 19.06 -11.75
CA VAL A 5 17.74 19.05 -10.75
C VAL A 5 16.39 18.76 -11.40
N ASN A 6 16.16 19.25 -12.62
CA ASN A 6 14.91 18.98 -13.34
C ASN A 6 14.84 17.53 -13.81
N GLU A 7 15.93 16.97 -14.33
CA GLU A 7 15.99 15.56 -14.75
C GLU A 7 15.70 14.61 -13.58
N THR A 8 16.31 14.86 -12.42
CA THR A 8 16.06 14.08 -11.21
C THR A 8 14.59 14.16 -10.78
N ARG A 9 13.95 15.32 -10.90
CA ARG A 9 12.53 15.49 -10.56
C ARG A 9 11.62 14.73 -11.52
N THR A 10 11.91 14.74 -12.82
CA THR A 10 11.14 13.96 -13.79
C THR A 10 11.18 12.47 -13.46
N ALA A 11 12.35 11.93 -13.11
CA ALA A 11 12.48 10.53 -12.70
C ALA A 11 11.69 10.24 -11.40
N LEU A 12 11.66 11.18 -10.45
CA LEU A 12 10.83 11.06 -9.23
C LEU A 12 9.34 11.08 -9.57
N ASP A 13 8.89 11.98 -10.44
CA ASP A 13 7.48 12.06 -10.85
C ASP A 13 7.03 10.77 -11.53
N GLU A 14 7.87 10.17 -12.39
CA GLU A 14 7.62 8.87 -13.00
C GLU A 14 7.48 7.75 -11.96
N LEU A 15 8.41 7.68 -11.00
CA LEU A 15 8.35 6.72 -9.91
C LEU A 15 7.10 6.90 -9.03
N ASP A 16 6.71 8.14 -8.75
CA ASP A 16 5.52 8.45 -7.95
C ASP A 16 4.23 8.01 -8.68
N HIS A 17 4.17 8.14 -10.01
CA HIS A 17 3.08 7.57 -10.79
C HIS A 17 3.04 6.03 -10.70
N GLU A 18 4.19 5.36 -10.78
CA GLU A 18 4.26 3.89 -10.63
C GLU A 18 3.77 3.44 -9.24
N LEU A 19 4.11 4.18 -8.19
CA LEU A 19 3.60 3.93 -6.84
C LEU A 19 2.06 4.00 -6.79
N LEU A 20 1.47 5.01 -7.43
CA LEU A 20 0.02 5.16 -7.51
C LEU A 20 -0.64 4.05 -8.31
N ASP A 21 -0.03 3.60 -9.42
CA ASP A 21 -0.51 2.47 -10.20
C ASP A 21 -0.50 1.17 -9.40
N LEU A 22 0.55 0.93 -8.60
CA LEU A 22 0.62 -0.22 -7.69
C LEU A 22 -0.48 -0.15 -6.62
N VAL A 23 -0.75 1.03 -6.06
CA VAL A 23 -1.85 1.22 -5.11
C VAL A 23 -3.19 0.96 -5.77
N ALA A 24 -3.45 1.46 -6.98
CA ALA A 24 -4.68 1.22 -7.73
C ALA A 24 -4.91 -0.27 -8.00
N ARG A 25 -3.86 -0.99 -8.42
CA ARG A 25 -3.90 -2.44 -8.64
C ARG A 25 -4.20 -3.20 -7.34
N ARG A 26 -3.56 -2.82 -6.23
CA ARG A 26 -3.84 -3.42 -4.90
C ARG A 26 -5.31 -3.21 -4.51
N ARG A 27 -5.87 -2.01 -4.74
CA ARG A 27 -7.28 -1.70 -4.44
C ARG A 27 -8.24 -2.59 -5.24
N ALA A 28 -8.00 -2.74 -6.54
CA ALA A 28 -8.81 -3.64 -7.37
C ALA A 28 -8.80 -5.10 -6.86
N LEU A 29 -7.63 -5.60 -6.43
CA LEU A 29 -7.50 -6.92 -5.82
C LEU A 29 -8.26 -7.05 -4.51
N VAL A 30 -8.21 -6.03 -3.64
CA VAL A 30 -8.98 -6.02 -2.38
C VAL A 30 -10.48 -6.01 -2.66
N SER A 31 -10.96 -5.21 -3.61
CA SER A 31 -12.37 -5.22 -4.00
C SER A 31 -12.82 -6.60 -4.49
N ALA A 32 -12.02 -7.26 -5.33
CA ALA A 32 -12.30 -8.61 -5.78
C ALA A 32 -12.29 -9.63 -4.62
N LEU A 33 -11.38 -9.49 -3.66
CA LEU A 33 -11.35 -10.31 -2.44
C LEU A 33 -12.61 -10.11 -1.60
N PHE A 34 -13.08 -8.88 -1.42
CA PHE A 34 -14.28 -8.58 -0.65
C PHE A 34 -15.53 -9.17 -1.30
N VAL A 35 -15.66 -9.10 -2.63
CA VAL A 35 -16.74 -9.80 -3.35
C VAL A 35 -16.74 -11.29 -3.05
N LYS A 36 -15.58 -11.95 -3.08
CA LYS A 36 -15.46 -13.38 -2.75
C LYS A 36 -15.84 -13.66 -1.29
N LYS A 37 -15.33 -12.88 -0.34
CA LYS A 37 -15.64 -13.04 1.09
C LYS A 37 -17.12 -12.83 1.38
N ARG A 38 -17.76 -11.84 0.74
CA ARG A 38 -19.21 -11.60 0.84
C ARG A 38 -20.01 -12.81 0.35
N ALA A 39 -19.64 -13.37 -0.81
CA ALA A 39 -20.30 -14.55 -1.36
C ALA A 39 -20.17 -15.79 -0.44
N LEU A 40 -19.10 -15.85 0.36
CA LEU A 40 -18.84 -16.92 1.33
C LEU A 40 -19.37 -16.61 2.75
N GLY A 41 -19.96 -15.44 2.99
CA GLY A 41 -20.40 -15.01 4.33
C GLY A 41 -19.26 -14.76 5.32
N LEU A 42 -18.04 -14.50 4.84
CA LEU A 42 -16.85 -14.28 5.68
C LEU A 42 -16.69 -12.81 6.10
N PRO A 43 -16.10 -12.53 7.27
CA PRO A 43 -15.72 -11.18 7.66
C PRO A 43 -14.78 -10.52 6.64
N LEU A 44 -15.12 -9.31 6.21
CA LEU A 44 -14.35 -8.57 5.20
C LEU A 44 -13.04 -8.04 5.79
N VAL A 45 -13.13 -7.50 7.00
CA VAL A 45 -12.02 -7.03 7.82
C VAL A 45 -11.59 -8.13 8.79
N ASP A 46 -10.28 -8.29 8.93
CA ASP A 46 -9.65 -9.26 9.83
C ASP A 46 -8.49 -8.56 10.56
N PRO A 47 -8.72 -8.08 11.81
CA PRO A 47 -7.73 -7.32 12.56
C PRO A 47 -6.42 -8.09 12.82
N VAL A 48 -6.51 -9.41 12.98
CA VAL A 48 -5.33 -10.26 13.23
C VAL A 48 -4.48 -10.29 11.96
N ARG A 49 -5.11 -10.55 10.81
CA ARG A 49 -4.42 -10.57 9.53
C ARG A 49 -3.79 -9.22 9.17
N GLU A 50 -4.43 -8.11 9.56
CA GLU A 50 -3.92 -6.76 9.34
C GLU A 50 -2.71 -6.43 10.22
N ALA A 51 -2.73 -6.85 11.49
CA ALA A 51 -1.58 -6.73 12.38
C ALA A 51 -0.36 -7.50 11.86
N GLU A 52 -0.56 -8.74 11.40
CA GLU A 52 0.48 -9.56 10.76
C GLU A 52 1.02 -8.91 9.49
N LEU A 53 0.13 -8.35 8.65
CA LEU A 53 0.52 -7.62 7.44
C LEU A 53 1.43 -6.45 7.81
N LEU A 54 1.02 -5.59 8.74
CA LEU A 54 1.79 -4.41 9.13
C LEU A 54 3.15 -4.78 9.73
N ALA A 55 3.20 -5.81 10.57
CA ALA A 55 4.46 -6.31 11.13
C ALA A 55 5.42 -6.79 10.03
N GLU A 56 4.92 -7.58 9.08
CA GLU A 56 5.74 -8.09 7.99
C GLU A 56 6.24 -6.97 7.06
N ARG A 57 5.39 -6.00 6.70
CA ARG A 57 5.79 -4.88 5.83
C ARG A 57 6.83 -3.98 6.49
N ARG A 58 6.73 -3.75 7.81
CA ARG A 58 7.74 -3.04 8.59
C ARG A 58 9.09 -3.74 8.53
N ALA A 59 9.11 -5.05 8.82
CA ALA A 59 10.33 -5.84 8.75
C ALA A 59 10.92 -5.90 7.33
N TYR A 60 10.07 -5.92 6.29
CA TYR A 60 10.54 -5.85 4.91
C TYR A 60 11.15 -4.50 4.55
N ALA A 61 10.54 -3.41 4.99
CA ALA A 61 11.06 -2.06 4.78
C ALA A 61 12.46 -1.91 5.39
N GLU A 62 12.67 -2.41 6.61
CA GLU A 62 13.99 -2.37 7.25
C GLU A 62 15.06 -3.12 6.44
N ARG A 63 14.71 -4.26 5.83
CA ARG A 63 15.63 -5.00 4.93
C ARG A 63 16.03 -4.20 3.69
N LEU A 64 15.19 -3.26 3.27
CA LEU A 64 15.45 -2.36 2.13
C LEU A 64 16.11 -1.04 2.54
N GLY A 65 16.41 -0.84 3.83
CA GLY A 65 16.91 0.44 4.35
C GLY A 65 15.84 1.54 4.45
N VAL A 66 14.56 1.18 4.33
CA VAL A 66 13.42 2.09 4.50
C VAL A 66 12.99 2.07 5.97
N PRO A 67 12.78 3.22 6.63
CA PRO A 67 12.32 3.26 8.01
C PRO A 67 10.99 2.51 8.20
N ALA A 68 10.94 1.61 9.18
CA ALA A 68 9.75 0.83 9.50
C ALA A 68 8.51 1.73 9.74
N GLU A 69 8.69 2.89 10.37
CA GLU A 69 7.58 3.82 10.63
C GLU A 69 7.00 4.43 9.36
N LEU A 70 7.84 4.72 8.35
CA LEU A 70 7.37 5.21 7.05
C LEU A 70 6.52 4.14 6.34
N ALA A 71 7.02 2.90 6.28
CA ALA A 71 6.26 1.80 5.72
C ALA A 71 4.94 1.56 6.50
N GLY A 72 5.01 1.59 7.83
CA GLY A 72 3.83 1.49 8.68
C GLY A 72 2.78 2.55 8.38
N ALA A 73 3.18 3.81 8.19
CA ALA A 73 2.27 4.90 7.84
C ALA A 73 1.60 4.70 6.47
N ILE A 74 2.37 4.33 5.44
CA ILE A 74 1.87 4.07 4.09
C ILE A 74 0.85 2.93 4.10
N PHE A 75 1.20 1.80 4.72
CA PHE A 75 0.31 0.63 4.72
C PHE A 75 -0.92 0.82 5.61
N ARG A 76 -0.84 1.62 6.69
CA ARG A 76 -2.02 2.01 7.48
C ARG A 76 -3.00 2.83 6.65
N ALA A 77 -2.54 3.87 5.94
CA ALA A 77 -3.41 4.67 5.06
C ALA A 77 -4.08 3.82 3.96
N ILE A 78 -3.34 2.87 3.39
CA ILE A 78 -3.88 1.93 2.40
C ILE A 78 -4.93 0.98 3.00
N LEU A 79 -4.74 0.49 4.23
CA LEU A 79 -5.72 -0.35 4.93
C LEU A 79 -6.98 0.45 5.28
N GLU A 80 -6.82 1.68 5.76
CA GLU A 80 -7.94 2.58 6.06
C GLU A 80 -8.80 2.86 4.81
N ASP A 81 -8.20 3.16 3.64
CA ASP A 81 -8.97 3.26 2.38
C ASP A 81 -9.69 1.95 2.04
N SER A 82 -9.07 0.80 2.32
CA SER A 82 -9.71 -0.50 2.10
C SER A 82 -10.95 -0.67 2.98
N HIS A 83 -10.92 -0.23 4.24
CA HIS A 83 -12.07 -0.28 5.16
C HIS A 83 -13.25 0.57 4.69
N THR A 84 -13.01 1.76 4.12
CA THR A 84 -14.09 2.62 3.58
C THR A 84 -14.87 1.98 2.43
N ARG A 85 -14.32 0.92 1.84
CA ARG A 85 -14.87 0.16 0.71
C ARG A 85 -15.39 -1.22 1.12
N ALA A 86 -15.25 -1.57 2.41
CA ALA A 86 -15.64 -2.86 2.94
C ALA A 86 -17.13 -3.10 2.81
#